data_AF-A0A1H8P0N1-F1
#
_entry.id   AF-A0A1H8P0N1-F1
#
_cell.length_a   1.000
_cell.length_b   1.000
_cell.length_c   1.000
_cell.angle_alpha   90.00
_cell.angle_beta   90.00
_cell.angle_gamma   90.00
#
_symmetry.space_group_name_H-M   'P 1'
#
loop_
_entity.id
_entity.type
_entity.pdbx_description
1 polymer ?
#
loop_
_entity_poly.entity_id
_entity_poly.type
_entity_poly.pdbx_seq_one_letter_code
_entity_poly.pdbx_strand_id
1 'polypeptide(L)'
;MTQYITWRNKVIAVITIIVIHIFVVSPLCFANPGSISLNFIQEDIRIVLHTLSLLSGVNMIIDESAAKDSPTITVRMENVSLDTAIDLIAQAKGLTYHKVDNTIIFERADVADSAVIKLQYVTAPDMKDTITSAAEGLKVKVETDIPSNSLLVTGSSLGISRIKQIVGELDKRLQQVELEAKVVAISKSATKDLGISWTWDETPKSVEYDPPTYSYDSDTGKYVMTDQGTITRHASSSVGGGYPGIIQFGSSPINGLPYEFYYSAKINALVSKGNAKILSQPKVITVNGKQARILIGDRIPVQTNTVANGTTSTSTTYIDTGIKLTYTPVVGADGQITANVRTEVSTPQLVSDIKQYQITTREAETNVRMKDGETMVIGGLIGSQESKTITKVPFLGDLPILGSLFKSVSNTGSESEIVIFLTAHVLQ
;
A
#
# COMPACT_ATOMS: atom_id res chain seq x y z
N MET A 1 104.48 17.44 41.35
CA MET A 1 103.26 18.27 41.44
C MET A 1 102.04 17.46 40.98
N THR A 2 101.85 16.25 41.55
CA THR A 2 100.90 15.26 41.00
C THR A 2 100.16 14.44 42.07
N GLN A 3 100.48 14.62 43.35
CA GLN A 3 99.80 13.93 44.47
C GLN A 3 98.72 14.78 45.18
N TYR A 4 98.69 16.10 44.97
CA TYR A 4 97.69 16.98 45.60
C TYR A 4 96.33 17.02 44.86
N ILE A 5 96.30 16.61 43.59
CA ILE A 5 95.10 16.67 42.74
C ILE A 5 94.22 15.42 42.90
N THR A 6 94.79 14.27 43.26
CA THR A 6 94.05 13.00 43.42
C THR A 6 93.29 12.92 44.74
N TRP A 7 93.69 13.67 45.78
CA TRP A 7 92.99 13.68 47.08
C TRP A 7 91.72 14.54 47.03
N ARG A 8 91.76 15.69 46.35
CA ARG A 8 90.61 16.61 46.24
C ARG A 8 89.45 16.00 45.46
N ASN A 9 89.73 15.24 44.40
CA ASN A 9 88.68 14.58 43.61
C ASN A 9 88.08 13.35 44.32
N LYS A 10 88.84 12.66 45.18
CA LYS A 10 88.30 11.56 46.01
C LYS A 10 87.40 12.08 47.14
N VAL A 11 87.76 13.21 47.76
CA VAL A 11 86.92 13.84 48.80
C VAL A 11 85.62 14.40 48.20
N ILE A 12 85.67 15.02 47.02
CA ILE A 12 84.47 15.52 46.34
C ILE A 12 83.57 14.34 45.93
N ALA A 13 84.12 13.25 45.38
CA ALA A 13 83.35 12.08 44.97
C ALA A 13 82.64 11.40 46.16
N VAL A 14 83.32 11.29 47.32
CA VAL A 14 82.74 10.71 48.54
C VAL A 14 81.65 11.61 49.13
N ILE A 15 81.81 12.94 49.09
CA ILE A 15 80.77 13.89 49.53
C ILE A 15 79.56 13.84 48.60
N THR A 16 79.73 13.73 47.27
CA THR A 16 78.59 13.57 46.35
C THR A 16 77.86 12.25 46.52
N ILE A 17 78.54 11.15 46.85
CA ILE A 17 77.89 9.85 47.10
C ILE A 17 77.10 9.85 48.41
N ILE A 18 77.60 10.53 49.46
CA ILE A 18 76.89 10.69 50.74
C ILE A 18 75.67 11.61 50.60
N VAL A 19 75.74 12.68 49.80
CA VAL A 19 74.59 13.57 49.55
C VAL A 19 73.51 12.88 48.70
N ILE A 20 73.89 11.98 47.78
CA ILE A 20 72.91 11.19 47.01
C ILE A 20 72.27 10.08 47.87
N HIS A 21 72.99 9.50 48.84
CA HIS A 21 72.38 8.50 49.75
C HIS A 21 71.44 9.13 50.80
N ILE A 22 71.67 10.38 51.22
CA ILE A 22 70.78 11.10 52.14
C ILE A 22 69.45 11.50 51.49
N PHE A 23 69.38 11.55 50.15
CA PHE A 23 68.12 11.85 49.43
C PHE A 23 67.27 10.61 49.08
N VAL A 24 67.79 9.39 49.27
CA VAL A 24 67.10 8.14 48.83
C VAL A 24 66.47 7.37 50.00
N VAL A 25 66.75 7.73 51.26
CA VAL A 25 66.17 7.04 52.43
C VAL A 25 65.55 8.03 53.42
N SER A 26 64.49 8.67 52.97
CA SER A 26 63.46 9.22 53.85
C SER A 26 62.14 8.89 53.17
N PRO A 27 61.22 8.11 53.78
CA PRO A 27 59.86 8.16 53.30
C PRO A 27 59.42 9.61 53.52
N LEU A 28 59.30 10.37 52.43
CA LEU A 28 58.47 11.56 52.43
C LEU A 28 57.09 11.04 52.85
N CYS A 29 56.75 11.26 54.11
CA CYS A 29 55.37 11.21 54.54
C CYS A 29 54.70 12.35 53.78
N PHE A 30 54.15 12.03 52.60
CA PHE A 30 53.22 12.89 51.92
C PHE A 30 51.99 12.94 52.84
N ALA A 31 51.99 13.89 53.76
CA ALA A 31 50.75 14.40 54.30
C ALA A 31 50.02 15.02 53.10
N ASN A 32 49.09 14.27 52.53
CA ASN A 32 48.26 14.72 51.42
C ASN A 32 47.48 15.93 51.92
N PRO A 33 47.75 17.16 51.44
CA PRO A 33 47.09 18.35 51.95
C PRO A 33 45.65 18.33 51.43
N GLY A 34 44.72 17.79 52.22
CA GLY A 34 43.30 17.72 51.87
C GLY A 34 42.62 16.38 52.14
N SER A 35 43.25 15.44 52.84
CA SER A 35 42.57 14.23 53.28
C SER A 35 41.68 14.50 54.49
N ILE A 36 40.39 14.19 54.37
CA ILE A 36 39.37 14.38 55.39
C ILE A 36 38.98 13.01 55.96
N SER A 37 38.92 12.93 57.28
CA SER A 37 38.43 11.76 58.02
C SER A 37 37.27 12.18 58.90
N LEU A 38 36.11 11.55 58.70
CA LEU A 38 34.84 11.93 59.31
C LEU A 38 34.05 10.68 59.68
N ASN A 39 33.32 10.74 60.79
CA ASN A 39 32.43 9.69 61.22
C ASN A 39 31.13 10.30 61.72
N PHE A 40 30.03 10.00 61.04
CA PHE A 40 28.69 10.46 61.33
C PHE A 40 27.75 9.27 61.38
N ILE A 41 26.85 9.25 62.36
CA ILE A 41 25.86 8.20 62.54
C ILE A 41 24.49 8.86 62.60
N GLN A 42 23.68 8.64 61.57
CA GLN A 42 22.31 9.17 61.47
C GLN A 42 22.23 10.70 61.66
N GLU A 43 23.21 11.43 61.12
CA GLU A 43 23.30 12.88 61.28
C GLU A 43 22.61 13.62 60.13
N ASP A 44 22.13 14.83 60.42
CA ASP A 44 21.52 15.70 59.41
C ASP A 44 22.55 16.12 58.36
N ILE A 45 22.19 16.00 57.07
CA ILE A 45 23.04 16.42 55.95
C ILE A 45 23.54 17.86 56.08
N ARG A 46 22.74 18.75 56.69
CA ARG A 46 23.12 20.14 56.95
C ARG A 46 24.32 20.25 57.87
N ILE A 47 24.34 19.42 58.90
CA ILE A 47 25.43 19.37 59.87
C ILE A 47 26.67 18.78 59.19
N VAL A 48 26.51 17.69 58.43
CA VAL A 48 27.60 17.03 57.71
C VAL A 48 28.27 17.97 56.71
N LEU A 49 27.50 18.67 55.88
CA LEU A 49 28.01 19.62 54.89
C LEU A 49 28.57 20.88 55.54
N HIS A 50 27.99 21.37 56.63
CA HIS A 50 28.56 22.48 57.41
C HIS A 50 29.90 22.11 58.04
N THR A 51 30.03 20.91 58.62
CA THR A 51 31.31 20.42 59.15
C THR A 51 32.36 20.25 58.05
N LEU A 52 31.96 19.76 56.88
CA LEU A 52 32.84 19.68 55.71
C LEU A 52 33.28 21.07 55.21
N SER A 53 32.38 22.05 55.21
CA SER A 53 32.70 23.44 54.89
C SER A 53 33.77 24.01 55.83
N LEU A 54 33.65 23.77 57.14
CA LEU A 54 34.62 24.22 58.14
C LEU A 54 35.99 23.54 57.99
N LEU A 55 36.02 22.25 57.68
CA LEU A 55 37.26 21.48 57.55
C LEU A 55 38.01 21.77 56.25
N SER A 56 37.28 22.08 55.17
CA SER A 56 37.86 22.33 53.85
C SER A 56 38.13 23.80 53.55
N GLY A 57 37.52 24.73 54.27
CA GLY A 57 37.61 26.17 53.98
C GLY A 57 36.80 26.61 52.74
N VAL A 58 35.96 25.73 52.20
CA VAL A 58 35.07 26.03 51.06
C VAL A 58 33.69 26.38 51.60
N ASN A 59 33.09 27.47 51.12
CA ASN A 59 31.73 27.85 51.52
C ASN A 59 30.73 26.85 50.93
N MET A 60 29.84 26.29 51.73
CA MET A 60 28.80 25.37 51.25
C MET A 60 27.42 25.95 51.56
N ILE A 61 26.56 26.03 50.53
CA ILE A 61 25.17 26.47 50.65
C ILE A 61 24.27 25.30 50.29
N ILE A 62 23.24 25.08 51.11
CA ILE A 62 22.24 24.04 50.87
C ILE A 62 20.96 24.76 50.50
N ASP A 63 20.48 24.52 49.29
CA ASP A 63 19.21 25.06 48.83
C ASP A 63 18.04 24.47 49.63
N GLU A 64 16.95 25.22 49.79
CA GLU A 64 15.76 24.78 50.52
C GLU A 64 15.19 23.47 49.94
N SER A 65 15.35 23.24 48.63
CA SER A 65 14.96 22.00 47.96
C SER A 65 15.77 20.77 48.40
N ALA A 66 17.05 20.94 48.74
CA ALA A 66 17.95 19.90 49.25
C ALA A 66 17.78 19.68 50.77
N ALA A 67 17.33 20.70 51.50
CA ALA A 67 17.08 20.64 52.94
C ALA A 67 15.69 20.07 53.31
N LYS A 68 14.81 19.87 52.32
CA LYS A 68 13.48 19.30 52.51
C LYS A 68 13.59 17.88 53.07
N ASP A 69 12.85 17.60 54.14
CA ASP A 69 12.82 16.32 54.88
C ASP A 69 14.08 15.95 55.69
N SER A 70 15.06 16.86 55.82
CA SER A 70 16.27 16.70 56.68
C SER A 70 16.93 15.31 56.56
N PRO A 71 17.37 14.91 55.36
CA PRO A 71 17.82 13.54 55.13
C PRO A 71 19.03 13.20 56.00
N THR A 72 18.90 12.20 56.87
CA THR A 72 19.98 11.78 57.77
C THR A 72 20.94 10.83 57.07
N ILE A 73 22.23 10.97 57.29
CA ILE A 73 23.28 10.16 56.67
C ILE A 73 24.19 9.54 57.72
N THR A 74 24.53 8.27 57.52
CA THR A 74 25.55 7.55 58.28
C THR A 74 26.75 7.37 57.36
N VAL A 75 27.86 8.00 57.67
CA VAL A 75 29.07 8.00 56.84
C VAL A 75 30.29 7.82 57.72
N ARG A 76 31.16 6.89 57.33
CA ARG A 76 32.53 6.81 57.82
C ARG A 76 33.48 6.96 56.65
N MET A 77 34.30 8.00 56.67
CA MET A 77 35.33 8.28 55.69
C MET A 77 36.67 8.36 56.41
N GLU A 78 37.69 7.68 55.85
CA GLU A 78 39.05 7.73 56.36
C GLU A 78 39.98 8.09 55.20
N ASN A 79 40.73 9.18 55.36
CA ASN A 79 41.72 9.63 54.38
C ASN A 79 41.14 9.83 52.96
N VAL A 80 39.96 10.46 52.86
CA VAL A 80 39.27 10.72 51.59
C VAL A 80 39.51 12.15 51.13
N SER A 81 39.69 12.38 49.83
CA SER A 81 39.83 13.75 49.30
C SER A 81 38.50 14.52 49.39
N LEU A 82 38.54 15.85 49.51
CA LEU A 82 37.34 16.69 49.59
C LEU A 82 36.37 16.46 48.43
N ASP A 83 36.87 16.47 47.19
CA ASP A 83 36.03 16.29 46.01
C ASP A 83 35.35 14.92 46.02
N THR A 84 36.10 13.88 46.38
CA THR A 84 35.54 12.51 46.53
C THR A 84 34.52 12.44 47.66
N ALA A 85 34.74 13.12 48.78
CA ALA A 85 33.81 13.14 49.89
C ALA A 85 32.49 13.82 49.50
N ILE A 86 32.56 14.95 48.78
CA ILE A 86 31.39 15.68 48.26
C ILE A 86 30.61 14.81 47.28
N ASP A 87 31.29 14.15 46.33
CA ASP A 87 30.65 13.25 45.36
C ASP A 87 29.91 12.09 46.03
N LEU A 88 30.55 11.43 46.99
CA LEU A 88 29.97 10.29 47.71
C LEU A 88 28.72 10.70 48.50
N ILE A 89 28.75 11.88 49.14
CA ILE A 89 27.63 12.40 49.92
C ILE A 89 26.48 12.83 49.00
N ALA A 90 26.79 13.52 47.90
CA ALA A 90 25.81 13.94 46.92
C ALA A 90 25.09 12.74 46.30
N GLN A 91 25.84 11.71 45.91
CA GLN A 91 25.27 10.46 45.36
C GLN A 91 24.43 9.69 46.39
N ALA A 92 24.90 9.58 47.64
CA ALA A 92 24.18 8.84 48.69
C ALA A 92 22.79 9.43 49.01
N LYS A 93 22.60 10.73 48.78
CA LYS A 93 21.36 11.47 49.08
C LYS A 93 20.62 12.02 47.86
N GLY A 94 21.06 11.69 46.64
CA GLY A 94 20.40 12.17 45.42
C GLY A 94 20.45 13.70 45.27
N LEU A 95 21.55 14.30 45.72
CA LEU A 95 21.82 15.72 45.57
C LEU A 95 22.72 15.94 44.35
N THR A 96 22.55 17.09 43.70
CA THR A 96 23.46 17.64 42.71
C THR A 96 24.13 18.88 43.30
N TYR A 97 25.36 19.16 42.91
CA TYR A 97 26.05 20.35 43.36
C TYR A 97 26.72 21.07 42.20
N HIS A 98 26.85 22.38 42.32
CA HIS A 98 27.58 23.21 41.38
C HIS A 98 28.49 24.19 42.13
N LYS A 99 29.67 24.45 41.55
CA LYS A 99 30.70 25.30 42.15
C LYS A 99 30.66 26.68 41.51
N VAL A 100 30.52 27.71 42.33
CA VAL A 100 30.60 29.12 41.96
C VAL A 100 31.71 29.75 42.79
N ASP A 101 32.85 30.01 42.16
CA ASP A 101 34.08 30.51 42.80
C ASP A 101 34.53 29.63 44.00
N ASN A 102 34.44 30.18 45.22
CA ASN A 102 34.79 29.50 46.47
C ASN A 102 33.56 28.92 47.20
N THR A 103 32.41 28.85 46.52
CA THR A 103 31.14 28.42 47.10
C THR A 103 30.58 27.22 46.32
N ILE A 104 30.12 26.19 47.04
CA ILE A 104 29.45 25.02 46.48
C ILE A 104 27.99 25.07 46.91
N ILE A 105 27.08 25.00 45.95
CA ILE A 105 25.63 25.01 46.19
C ILE A 105 25.11 23.59 45.94
N PHE A 106 24.43 23.03 46.94
CA PHE A 106 23.79 21.70 46.88
C PHE A 106 22.29 21.86 46.66
N GLU A 107 21.77 21.14 45.67
CA GLU A 107 20.37 21.10 45.25
C GLU A 107 19.89 19.66 45.17
N ARG A 108 18.57 19.43 45.26
CA ARG A 108 18.02 18.08 45.06
C ARG A 108 17.97 17.77 43.57
N ALA A 109 18.40 16.58 43.16
CA ALA A 109 18.39 16.14 41.76
C ALA A 109 16.98 16.02 41.12
N ASP A 110 15.93 16.37 41.87
CA ASP A 110 14.51 16.23 41.53
C ASP A 110 13.91 17.49 40.88
N VAL A 111 14.75 18.48 40.50
CA VAL A 111 14.30 19.54 39.60
C VAL A 111 14.22 18.92 38.21
N ALA A 112 13.02 18.47 37.84
CA ALA A 112 12.76 17.97 36.50
C ALA A 112 12.98 19.12 35.50
N ASP A 113 14.10 19.06 34.79
CA ASP A 113 14.36 19.97 33.68
C ASP A 113 13.29 19.77 32.61
N SER A 114 13.03 20.83 31.85
CA SER A 114 12.12 20.78 30.70
C SER A 114 12.81 21.36 29.48
N ALA A 115 12.75 20.61 28.38
CA ALA A 115 13.29 21.04 27.10
C ALA A 115 12.24 20.93 26.01
N VAL A 116 12.23 21.90 25.10
CA VAL A 116 11.42 21.86 23.88
C VAL A 116 12.31 21.44 22.72
N ILE A 117 11.93 20.36 22.04
CA ILE A 117 12.61 19.85 20.85
C ILE A 117 11.70 20.11 19.65
N LYS A 118 12.13 20.99 18.75
CA LYS A 118 11.40 21.29 17.52
C LYS A 118 11.75 20.28 16.44
N LEU A 119 10.74 19.67 15.82
CA LEU A 119 10.90 18.69 14.74
C LEU A 119 10.81 19.35 13.37
N GLN A 120 11.55 18.81 12.40
CA GLN A 120 11.64 19.35 11.03
C GLN A 120 10.94 18.47 9.99
N TYR A 121 11.06 17.15 10.09
CA TYR A 121 10.60 16.21 9.06
C TYR A 121 9.50 15.26 9.54
N VAL A 122 9.57 14.84 10.79
CA VAL A 122 8.57 13.94 11.40
C VAL A 122 7.53 14.75 12.18
N THR A 123 6.30 14.25 12.23
CA THR A 123 5.23 14.86 13.03
C THR A 123 5.42 14.53 14.51
N ALA A 124 5.08 15.48 15.39
CA ALA A 124 5.21 15.30 16.84
C ALA A 124 4.47 14.05 17.38
N PRO A 125 3.23 13.73 16.95
CA PRO A 125 2.55 12.51 17.37
C PRO A 125 3.30 11.23 16.98
N ASP A 126 3.69 11.10 15.71
CA ASP A 126 4.41 9.92 15.21
C ASP A 126 5.75 9.72 15.94
N MET A 127 6.46 10.83 16.23
CA MET A 127 7.71 10.80 16.98
C MET A 127 7.48 10.39 18.44
N LYS A 128 6.46 10.93 19.12
CA LYS A 128 6.11 10.54 20.50
C LYS A 128 5.82 9.04 20.58
N ASP A 129 5.01 8.52 19.67
CA ASP A 129 4.68 7.08 19.62
C ASP A 129 5.94 6.22 19.45
N THR A 130 6.88 6.67 18.62
CA THR A 130 8.16 5.97 18.37
C THR A 130 9.09 5.97 19.59
N ILE A 131 9.17 7.07 20.35
CA ILE A 131 10.13 7.22 21.46
C ILE A 131 9.54 6.91 22.83
N THR A 132 8.24 6.62 22.95
CA THR A 132 7.55 6.41 24.24
C THR A 132 8.25 5.37 25.10
N SER A 133 8.59 4.20 24.55
CA SER A 133 9.28 3.15 25.30
C SER A 133 10.69 3.56 25.76
N ALA A 134 11.40 4.35 24.97
CA ALA A 134 12.72 4.88 25.34
C ALA A 134 12.61 5.96 26.43
N ALA A 135 11.57 6.79 26.37
CA ALA A 135 11.29 7.83 27.35
C ALA A 135 10.91 7.25 28.71
N GLU A 136 10.05 6.22 28.74
CA GLU A 136 9.68 5.50 29.96
C GLU A 136 10.90 4.87 30.66
N GLY A 137 11.77 4.20 29.88
CA GLY A 137 13.01 3.60 30.41
C GLY A 137 13.98 4.63 31.03
N LEU A 138 13.93 5.88 30.56
CA LEU A 138 14.75 6.99 31.06
C LEU A 138 14.03 7.83 32.14
N LYS A 139 12.81 7.45 32.53
CA LYS A 139 11.95 8.23 33.44
C LYS A 139 11.73 9.66 32.96
N VAL A 140 11.53 9.82 31.65
CA VAL A 140 11.29 11.09 30.99
C VAL A 140 9.85 11.12 30.50
N LYS A 141 9.13 12.20 30.82
CA LYS A 141 7.79 12.46 30.29
C LYS A 141 7.90 13.21 28.97
N VAL A 142 7.19 12.75 27.95
CA VAL A 142 7.14 13.37 26.62
C VAL A 142 5.71 13.77 26.29
N GLU A 143 5.51 15.04 26.01
CA GLU A 143 4.25 15.60 25.49
C GLU A 143 4.47 16.26 24.13
N THR A 144 3.40 16.35 23.35
CA THR A 144 3.43 16.90 21.99
C THR A 144 2.72 18.24 21.93
N ASP A 145 3.36 19.23 21.34
CA ASP A 145 2.72 20.48 20.95
C ASP A 145 2.48 20.48 19.43
N ILE A 146 1.25 20.12 19.04
CA ILE A 146 0.86 19.93 17.64
C ILE A 146 1.02 21.21 16.80
N PRO A 147 0.56 22.41 17.25
CA PRO A 147 0.68 23.64 16.48
C PRO A 147 2.12 24.04 16.12
N SER A 148 3.07 23.78 17.02
CA SER A 148 4.49 24.11 16.78
C SER A 148 5.33 22.96 16.24
N ASN A 149 4.73 21.78 16.04
CA ASN A 149 5.41 20.52 15.74
C ASN A 149 6.63 20.27 16.64
N SER A 150 6.42 20.39 17.96
CA SER A 150 7.50 20.25 18.95
C SER A 150 7.16 19.21 20.02
N LEU A 151 8.19 18.64 20.63
CA LEU A 151 8.11 17.77 21.79
C LEU A 151 8.52 18.53 23.04
N LEU A 152 7.65 18.54 24.04
CA LEU A 152 7.98 18.96 25.40
C LEU A 152 8.46 17.75 26.18
N VAL A 153 9.71 17.78 26.60
CA VAL A 153 10.37 16.68 27.27
C VAL A 153 10.74 17.11 28.69
N THR A 154 10.24 16.41 29.70
CA THR A 154 10.43 16.74 31.11
C THR A 154 11.03 15.55 31.86
N GLY A 155 12.12 15.76 32.59
CA GLY A 155 12.79 14.68 33.33
C GLY A 155 14.20 15.04 33.77
N SER A 156 15.04 14.03 34.01
CA SER A 156 16.46 14.27 34.34
C SER A 156 17.22 14.88 33.16
N SER A 157 18.17 15.78 33.43
CA SER A 157 19.04 16.43 32.42
C SER A 157 19.76 15.42 31.51
N LEU A 158 20.20 14.29 32.08
CA LEU A 158 20.81 13.17 31.36
C LEU A 158 19.80 12.47 30.43
N GLY A 159 18.57 12.22 30.92
CA GLY A 159 17.50 11.60 30.14
C GLY A 159 17.06 12.47 28.95
N ILE A 160 16.90 13.78 29.18
CA ILE A 160 16.59 14.75 28.12
C ILE A 160 17.68 14.77 27.05
N SER A 161 18.95 14.80 27.46
CA SER A 161 20.08 14.78 26.53
C SER A 161 20.09 13.52 25.65
N ARG A 162 19.76 12.36 26.23
CA ARG A 162 19.67 11.10 25.49
C ARG A 162 18.50 11.07 24.51
N ILE A 163 17.32 11.55 24.94
CA ILE A 163 16.15 11.69 24.06
C ILE A 163 16.45 12.64 22.90
N LYS A 164 17.10 13.77 23.17
CA LYS A 164 17.50 14.73 22.13
C LYS A 164 18.41 14.09 21.08
N GLN A 165 19.34 13.24 21.50
CA GLN A 165 20.20 12.48 20.58
C GLN A 165 19.40 11.49 19.72
N ILE A 166 18.47 10.74 20.33
CA ILE A 166 17.61 9.78 19.60
C ILE A 166 16.74 10.51 18.59
N VAL A 167 16.07 11.59 19.01
CA VAL A 167 15.21 12.40 18.13
C VAL A 167 16.03 12.98 16.97
N GLY A 168 17.26 13.44 17.21
CA GLY A 168 18.15 13.92 16.15
C GLY A 168 18.54 12.86 15.11
N GLU A 169 18.62 11.58 15.51
CA GLU A 169 18.89 10.48 14.57
C GLU A 169 17.66 10.03 13.79
N LEU A 170 16.46 10.21 14.35
CA LEU A 170 15.18 9.81 13.75
C LEU A 170 14.55 10.90 12.88
N ASP A 171 14.71 12.18 13.23
CA ASP A 171 14.16 13.32 12.49
C ASP A 171 15.03 13.66 11.26
N LYS A 172 15.01 12.75 10.28
CA LYS A 172 15.72 12.88 9.00
C LYS A 172 14.75 13.05 7.85
N ARG A 173 15.21 13.71 6.78
CA ARG A 173 14.44 13.87 5.54
C ARG A 173 14.11 12.49 4.96
N LEU A 174 12.83 12.15 4.93
CA LEU A 174 12.35 10.92 4.28
C LEU A 174 12.45 11.06 2.76
N GLN A 175 12.86 9.99 2.10
CA GLN A 175 12.84 9.91 0.64
C GLN A 175 11.40 9.86 0.14
N GLN A 176 11.17 10.47 -1.01
CA GLN A 176 9.89 10.35 -1.72
C GLN A 176 10.00 9.20 -2.72
N VAL A 177 8.90 8.50 -2.93
CA VAL A 177 8.82 7.41 -3.90
C VAL A 177 7.61 7.62 -4.77
N GLU A 178 7.83 7.69 -6.07
CA GLU A 178 6.81 7.64 -7.11
C GLU A 178 6.53 6.17 -7.46
N LEU A 179 5.27 5.80 -7.56
CA LEU A 179 4.85 4.53 -8.16
C LEU A 179 3.98 4.82 -9.38
N GLU A 180 4.37 4.24 -10.50
CA GLU A 180 3.57 4.13 -11.72
C GLU A 180 3.00 2.70 -11.83
N ALA A 181 1.68 2.58 -11.95
CA ALA A 181 1.04 1.33 -12.33
C ALA A 181 0.50 1.45 -13.75
N LYS A 182 0.94 0.56 -14.65
CA LYS A 182 0.52 0.52 -16.04
C LYS A 182 -0.33 -0.72 -16.27
N VAL A 183 -1.61 -0.48 -16.54
CA VAL A 183 -2.58 -1.54 -16.86
C VAL A 183 -2.71 -1.62 -18.37
N VAL A 184 -2.43 -2.80 -18.92
CA VAL A 184 -2.58 -3.09 -20.34
C VAL A 184 -3.63 -4.18 -20.49
N ALA A 185 -4.77 -3.83 -21.07
CA ALA A 185 -5.76 -4.81 -21.51
C ALA A 185 -5.66 -4.99 -23.02
N ILE A 186 -5.49 -6.22 -23.45
CA ILE A 186 -5.49 -6.64 -24.86
C ILE A 186 -6.73 -7.49 -25.06
N SER A 187 -7.62 -7.07 -25.95
CA SER A 187 -8.72 -7.91 -26.41
C SER A 187 -8.57 -8.20 -27.89
N LYS A 188 -8.69 -9.47 -28.23
CA LYS A 188 -8.60 -9.98 -29.59
C LYS A 188 -9.87 -10.76 -29.89
N SER A 189 -10.58 -10.34 -30.92
CA SER A 189 -11.76 -11.05 -31.42
C SER A 189 -11.53 -11.48 -32.85
N ALA A 190 -11.92 -12.71 -33.16
CA ALA A 190 -11.88 -13.25 -34.51
C ALA A 190 -13.19 -13.98 -34.79
N THR A 191 -13.84 -13.62 -35.89
CA THR A 191 -15.06 -14.28 -36.37
C THR A 191 -14.83 -14.75 -37.79
N LYS A 192 -15.17 -16.01 -38.05
CA LYS A 192 -15.13 -16.61 -39.38
C LYS A 192 -16.45 -17.34 -39.63
N ASP A 193 -17.29 -16.75 -40.45
CA ASP A 193 -18.55 -17.32 -40.92
C ASP A 193 -18.44 -17.64 -42.40
N LEU A 194 -18.36 -18.93 -42.71
CA LEU A 194 -18.30 -19.42 -44.08
C LEU A 194 -19.31 -20.53 -44.31
N GLY A 195 -20.04 -20.43 -45.40
CA GLY A 195 -20.91 -21.48 -45.91
C GLY A 195 -22.22 -20.91 -46.43
N ILE A 196 -23.21 -21.78 -46.56
CA ILE A 196 -24.55 -21.36 -46.98
C ILE A 196 -25.57 -21.86 -45.96
N SER A 197 -26.36 -20.91 -45.47
CA SER A 197 -27.48 -21.15 -44.57
C SER A 197 -28.70 -21.52 -45.40
N TRP A 198 -29.30 -22.65 -45.03
CA TRP A 198 -30.54 -23.13 -45.62
C TRP A 198 -31.65 -23.03 -44.59
N THR A 199 -32.76 -22.39 -44.97
CA THR A 199 -34.00 -22.40 -44.20
C THR A 199 -35.06 -23.13 -45.00
N TRP A 200 -35.81 -24.01 -44.35
CA TRP A 200 -36.79 -24.88 -44.98
C TRP A 200 -38.12 -24.75 -44.24
N ASP A 201 -39.23 -25.00 -44.94
CA ASP A 201 -40.52 -25.17 -44.28
C ASP A 201 -40.52 -26.44 -43.42
N GLU A 202 -41.21 -26.39 -42.28
CA GLU A 202 -41.30 -27.54 -41.37
C GLU A 202 -42.14 -28.68 -41.98
N THR A 203 -43.10 -28.34 -42.83
CA THR A 203 -43.99 -29.29 -43.51
C THR A 203 -44.29 -28.87 -44.93
N PRO A 204 -44.47 -29.85 -45.86
CA PRO A 204 -44.97 -29.58 -47.19
C PRO A 204 -46.31 -28.86 -47.16
N LYS A 205 -46.46 -27.84 -48.00
CA LYS A 205 -47.66 -27.00 -48.08
C LYS A 205 -48.48 -27.41 -49.30
N SER A 206 -49.79 -27.52 -49.11
CA SER A 206 -50.71 -27.65 -50.24
C SER A 206 -50.91 -26.28 -50.87
N VAL A 207 -50.85 -26.22 -52.19
CA VAL A 207 -51.23 -25.03 -52.94
C VAL A 207 -52.74 -24.83 -52.80
N GLU A 208 -53.17 -23.61 -52.47
CA GLU A 208 -54.59 -23.26 -52.47
C GLU A 208 -54.98 -22.85 -53.90
N TYR A 209 -56.05 -23.45 -54.40
CA TYR A 209 -56.55 -23.20 -55.74
C TYR A 209 -58.03 -22.87 -55.68
N ASP A 210 -58.36 -21.67 -56.12
CA ASP A 210 -59.73 -21.22 -56.31
C ASP A 210 -60.03 -21.25 -57.82
N PRO A 211 -60.93 -22.11 -58.31
CA PRO A 211 -61.19 -22.25 -59.74
C PRO A 211 -61.91 -21.03 -60.32
N PRO A 212 -61.71 -20.71 -61.62
CA PRO A 212 -62.44 -19.63 -62.27
C PRO A 212 -63.95 -19.92 -62.27
N THR A 213 -64.73 -18.90 -61.94
CA THR A 213 -66.20 -18.99 -61.94
C THR A 213 -66.77 -18.43 -63.25
N TYR A 214 -67.85 -19.06 -63.73
CA TYR A 214 -68.51 -18.72 -64.98
C TYR A 214 -69.98 -18.43 -64.72
N SER A 215 -70.48 -17.31 -65.22
CA SER A 215 -71.90 -16.97 -65.21
C SER A 215 -72.51 -17.17 -66.59
N TYR A 216 -73.73 -17.69 -66.64
CA TYR A 216 -74.48 -17.80 -67.88
C TYR A 216 -75.05 -16.43 -68.27
N ASP A 217 -74.66 -15.94 -69.45
CA ASP A 217 -75.21 -14.73 -70.04
C ASP A 217 -76.44 -15.08 -70.89
N SER A 218 -77.61 -14.65 -70.43
CA SER A 218 -78.90 -14.92 -71.09
C SER A 218 -79.08 -14.21 -72.42
N ASP A 219 -78.35 -13.12 -72.68
CA ASP A 219 -78.50 -12.31 -73.90
C ASP A 219 -77.66 -12.88 -75.04
N THR A 220 -76.51 -13.47 -74.73
CA THR A 220 -75.59 -14.08 -75.71
C THR A 220 -75.66 -15.61 -75.77
N GLY A 221 -76.32 -16.24 -74.80
CA GLY A 221 -76.47 -17.71 -74.70
C GLY A 221 -75.17 -18.44 -74.38
N LYS A 222 -74.18 -17.76 -73.80
CA LYS A 222 -72.84 -18.31 -73.52
C LYS A 222 -72.51 -18.20 -72.04
N TYR A 223 -71.67 -19.13 -71.56
CA TYR A 223 -71.01 -18.97 -70.26
C TYR A 223 -69.83 -18.02 -70.42
N VAL A 224 -69.85 -16.92 -69.68
CA VAL A 224 -68.78 -15.92 -69.64
C VAL A 224 -68.07 -16.04 -68.29
N MET A 225 -66.73 -16.06 -68.30
CA MET A 225 -65.96 -16.05 -67.06
C MET A 225 -66.21 -14.76 -66.28
N THR A 226 -66.58 -14.90 -65.01
CA THR A 226 -66.88 -13.79 -64.10
C THR A 226 -65.70 -13.50 -63.16
N ASP A 227 -64.91 -14.52 -62.84
CA ASP A 227 -63.70 -14.39 -62.03
C ASP A 227 -62.55 -15.27 -62.55
N GLN A 228 -61.32 -14.76 -62.41
CA GLN A 228 -60.13 -15.52 -62.77
C GLN A 228 -59.69 -16.39 -61.59
N GLY A 229 -59.53 -17.68 -61.83
CA GLY A 229 -59.06 -18.59 -60.80
C GLY A 229 -57.68 -18.19 -60.27
N THR A 230 -57.49 -18.29 -58.97
CA THR A 230 -56.27 -17.86 -58.29
C THR A 230 -55.54 -19.05 -57.68
N ILE A 231 -54.21 -19.04 -57.82
CA ILE A 231 -53.31 -19.96 -57.12
C ILE A 231 -52.62 -19.18 -55.99
N THR A 232 -52.97 -19.51 -54.75
CA THR A 232 -52.36 -18.89 -53.57
C THR A 232 -51.32 -19.83 -52.97
N ARG A 233 -50.12 -19.29 -52.77
CA ARG A 233 -48.94 -20.01 -52.25
C ARG A 233 -48.64 -19.56 -50.83
N HIS A 234 -48.49 -20.52 -49.93
CA HIS A 234 -48.36 -20.29 -48.49
C HIS A 234 -47.00 -20.74 -47.99
N ALA A 235 -45.94 -19.98 -48.26
CA ALA A 235 -44.63 -20.22 -47.66
C ALA A 235 -44.64 -19.79 -46.17
N SER A 236 -43.90 -20.49 -45.31
CA SER A 236 -43.73 -20.03 -43.92
C SER A 236 -43.07 -18.66 -43.88
N SER A 237 -43.46 -17.82 -42.91
CA SER A 237 -42.82 -16.53 -42.64
C SER A 237 -41.32 -16.65 -42.33
N SER A 238 -40.87 -17.85 -41.94
CA SER A 238 -39.46 -18.19 -41.68
C SER A 238 -38.60 -18.29 -42.95
N VAL A 239 -39.19 -18.49 -44.13
CA VAL A 239 -38.47 -18.66 -45.43
C VAL A 239 -38.22 -17.31 -46.14
N GLY A 240 -38.37 -16.19 -45.42
CA GLY A 240 -38.38 -14.83 -46.00
C GLY A 240 -37.04 -14.13 -46.22
N GLY A 241 -35.90 -14.79 -46.05
CA GLY A 241 -34.57 -14.17 -46.21
C GLY A 241 -33.64 -14.99 -47.11
N GLY A 242 -33.25 -14.42 -48.26
CA GLY A 242 -32.30 -15.04 -49.20
C GLY A 242 -32.90 -15.28 -50.59
N TYR A 243 -32.31 -16.23 -51.33
CA TYR A 243 -32.83 -16.67 -52.63
C TYR A 243 -33.85 -17.79 -52.42
N PRO A 244 -35.15 -17.55 -52.68
CA PRO A 244 -36.19 -18.55 -52.45
C PRO A 244 -36.21 -19.60 -53.57
N GLY A 245 -36.56 -20.83 -53.23
CA GLY A 245 -36.79 -21.92 -54.16
C GLY A 245 -37.94 -22.82 -53.72
N ILE A 246 -38.53 -23.53 -54.67
CA ILE A 246 -39.69 -24.41 -54.46
C ILE A 246 -39.35 -25.80 -55.00
N ILE A 247 -39.58 -26.82 -54.20
CA ILE A 247 -39.56 -28.22 -54.64
C ILE A 247 -41.00 -28.71 -54.68
N GLN A 248 -41.44 -29.15 -55.86
CA GLN A 248 -42.78 -29.70 -56.09
C GLN A 248 -42.72 -31.22 -56.14
N PHE A 249 -43.60 -31.90 -55.38
CA PHE A 249 -43.67 -33.35 -55.39
C PHE A 249 -45.08 -33.86 -55.08
N GLY A 250 -45.39 -35.05 -55.61
CA GLY A 250 -46.70 -35.67 -55.46
C GLY A 250 -47.85 -34.82 -56.03
N SER A 251 -49.07 -35.17 -55.64
CA SER A 251 -50.28 -34.43 -55.99
C SER A 251 -51.22 -34.46 -54.79
N SER A 252 -51.74 -33.30 -54.41
CA SER A 252 -52.77 -33.17 -53.38
C SER A 252 -54.07 -33.83 -53.84
N PRO A 253 -54.69 -34.69 -53.02
CA PRO A 253 -55.98 -35.31 -53.35
C PRO A 253 -57.13 -34.30 -53.53
N ILE A 254 -56.97 -33.07 -53.04
CA ILE A 254 -58.02 -32.05 -52.98
C ILE A 254 -58.16 -31.31 -54.32
N ASN A 255 -57.04 -30.95 -54.96
CA ASN A 255 -57.03 -30.12 -56.17
C ASN A 255 -56.09 -30.64 -57.28
N GLY A 256 -55.43 -31.79 -57.08
CA GLY A 256 -54.49 -32.38 -58.04
C GLY A 256 -53.16 -31.62 -58.21
N LEU A 257 -52.96 -30.52 -57.48
CA LEU A 257 -51.75 -29.72 -57.53
C LEU A 257 -50.65 -30.32 -56.66
N PRO A 258 -49.36 -30.14 -57.00
CA PRO A 258 -48.27 -30.71 -56.22
C PRO A 258 -48.18 -30.11 -54.81
N TYR A 259 -47.65 -30.90 -53.87
CA TYR A 259 -47.19 -30.35 -52.60
C TYR A 259 -45.93 -29.54 -52.84
N GLU A 260 -45.84 -28.36 -52.23
CA GLU A 260 -44.70 -27.46 -52.36
C GLU A 260 -43.89 -27.44 -51.05
N PHE A 261 -42.58 -27.61 -51.17
CA PHE A 261 -41.63 -27.43 -50.08
C PHE A 261 -40.76 -26.23 -50.39
N TYR A 262 -40.87 -25.19 -49.57
CA TYR A 262 -40.14 -23.94 -49.79
C TYR A 262 -38.82 -23.98 -49.05
N TYR A 263 -37.79 -23.42 -49.68
CA TYR A 263 -36.50 -23.19 -49.04
C TYR A 263 -35.95 -21.82 -49.42
N SER A 264 -35.06 -21.30 -48.58
CA SER A 264 -34.23 -20.16 -48.94
C SER A 264 -32.76 -20.47 -48.66
N ALA A 265 -31.90 -19.96 -49.54
CA ALA A 265 -30.45 -20.07 -49.39
C ALA A 265 -29.83 -18.68 -49.22
N LYS A 266 -28.92 -18.56 -48.25
CA LYS A 266 -28.10 -17.36 -48.03
C LYS A 266 -26.63 -17.74 -47.93
N ILE A 267 -25.79 -17.11 -48.74
CA ILE A 267 -24.33 -17.27 -48.65
C ILE A 267 -23.81 -16.38 -47.51
N ASN A 268 -23.10 -16.99 -46.57
CA ASN A 268 -22.38 -16.29 -45.51
C ASN A 268 -20.88 -16.33 -45.85
N ALA A 269 -20.28 -15.15 -46.00
CA ALA A 269 -18.86 -14.99 -46.24
C ALA A 269 -18.35 -13.79 -45.45
N LEU A 270 -18.04 -14.02 -44.17
CA LEU A 270 -17.52 -12.98 -43.27
C LEU A 270 -16.27 -13.50 -42.58
N VAL A 271 -15.19 -12.71 -42.69
CA VAL A 271 -13.99 -12.86 -41.86
C VAL A 271 -13.72 -11.52 -41.21
N SER A 272 -13.77 -11.49 -39.88
CA SER A 272 -13.51 -10.29 -39.09
C SER A 272 -12.40 -10.55 -38.08
N LYS A 273 -11.54 -9.55 -37.90
CA LYS A 273 -10.47 -9.53 -36.88
C LYS A 273 -10.51 -8.17 -36.18
N GLY A 274 -10.78 -8.18 -34.88
CA GLY A 274 -10.74 -7.01 -34.02
C GLY A 274 -9.60 -7.10 -33.02
N ASN A 275 -8.85 -6.01 -32.84
CA ASN A 275 -7.86 -5.86 -31.79
C ASN A 275 -8.16 -4.55 -31.05
N ALA A 276 -8.32 -4.59 -29.72
CA ALA A 276 -8.40 -3.39 -28.90
C ALA A 276 -7.32 -3.42 -27.81
N LYS A 277 -6.71 -2.26 -27.56
CA LYS A 277 -5.71 -2.06 -26.51
C LYS A 277 -6.18 -0.92 -25.61
N ILE A 278 -6.40 -1.21 -24.34
CA ILE A 278 -6.74 -0.19 -23.33
C ILE A 278 -5.48 0.02 -22.48
N LEU A 279 -5.01 1.27 -22.42
CA LEU A 279 -3.86 1.69 -21.65
C LEU A 279 -4.29 2.73 -20.62
N SER A 280 -4.03 2.43 -19.35
CA SER A 280 -4.15 3.39 -18.27
C SER A 280 -2.89 3.37 -17.41
N GLN A 281 -2.43 4.55 -16.99
CA GLN A 281 -1.17 4.75 -16.25
C GLN A 281 -1.37 5.70 -15.06
N PRO A 282 -2.06 5.28 -13.98
CA PRO A 282 -2.05 6.03 -12.73
C PRO A 282 -0.62 6.15 -12.16
N LYS A 283 -0.31 7.35 -11.67
CA LYS A 283 0.92 7.66 -10.94
C LYS A 283 0.58 8.27 -9.60
N VAL A 284 1.30 7.88 -8.55
CA VAL A 284 1.14 8.45 -7.21
C VAL A 284 2.48 8.55 -6.52
N ILE A 285 2.71 9.65 -5.79
CA ILE A 285 3.94 9.90 -5.04
C ILE A 285 3.59 9.89 -3.55
N THR A 286 4.46 9.30 -2.74
CA THR A 286 4.35 9.33 -1.29
C THR A 286 5.72 9.38 -0.63
N VAL A 287 5.77 9.72 0.66
CA VAL A 287 7.01 9.62 1.44
C VAL A 287 7.20 8.19 1.93
N ASN A 288 8.46 7.82 2.18
CA ASN A 288 8.84 6.52 2.70
C ASN A 288 8.01 6.11 3.93
N GLY A 289 7.39 4.93 3.90
CA GLY A 289 6.58 4.37 4.98
C GLY A 289 5.14 4.89 5.07
N LYS A 290 4.70 5.82 4.21
CA LYS A 290 3.32 6.35 4.23
C LYS A 290 2.50 5.83 3.05
N GLN A 291 1.26 5.44 3.34
CA GLN A 291 0.31 5.00 2.33
C GLN A 291 -0.16 6.17 1.47
N ALA A 292 -0.20 5.96 0.16
CA ALA A 292 -0.91 6.81 -0.78
C ALA A 292 -1.95 6.03 -1.57
N ARG A 293 -2.97 6.75 -2.03
CA ARG A 293 -4.08 6.19 -2.79
C ARG A 293 -4.49 7.15 -3.90
N ILE A 294 -4.70 6.61 -5.10
CA ILE A 294 -5.30 7.30 -6.24
C ILE A 294 -6.49 6.50 -6.76
N LEU A 295 -7.59 7.18 -7.07
CA LEU A 295 -8.78 6.64 -7.69
C LEU A 295 -9.08 7.46 -8.94
N ILE A 296 -9.20 6.80 -10.09
CA ILE A 296 -9.54 7.41 -11.38
C ILE A 296 -10.75 6.67 -11.94
N GLY A 297 -11.93 7.30 -11.93
CA GLY A 297 -13.14 6.76 -12.53
C GLY A 297 -14.41 7.41 -11.99
N ASP A 298 -15.51 6.70 -12.06
CA ASP A 298 -16.86 7.22 -11.84
C ASP A 298 -17.52 6.63 -10.59
N ARG A 299 -18.44 7.40 -10.00
CA ARG A 299 -19.34 6.93 -8.94
C ARG A 299 -20.67 6.50 -9.52
N ILE A 300 -20.93 5.21 -9.49
CA ILE A 300 -22.15 4.65 -10.06
C ILE A 300 -23.25 4.59 -8.98
N PRO A 301 -24.41 5.25 -9.19
CA PRO A 301 -25.55 5.12 -8.29
C PRO A 301 -26.24 3.77 -8.47
N VAL A 302 -26.30 2.99 -7.40
CA VAL A 302 -27.04 1.74 -7.32
C VAL A 302 -28.25 1.95 -6.41
N GLN A 303 -29.44 1.72 -6.96
CA GLN A 303 -30.70 1.84 -6.22
C GLN A 303 -31.05 0.50 -5.58
N THR A 304 -31.27 0.52 -4.27
CA THR A 304 -31.80 -0.62 -3.50
C THR A 304 -33.19 -0.28 -2.98
N ASN A 305 -34.16 -1.13 -3.33
CA ASN A 305 -35.54 -0.99 -2.86
C ASN A 305 -35.70 -1.86 -1.61
N THR A 306 -36.03 -1.22 -0.48
CA THR A 306 -36.32 -1.92 0.77
C THR A 306 -37.79 -1.72 1.09
N VAL A 307 -38.55 -2.80 1.27
CA VAL A 307 -39.96 -2.72 1.66
C VAL A 307 -40.05 -2.96 3.15
N ALA A 308 -40.48 -1.94 3.90
CA ALA A 308 -40.76 -2.05 5.34
C ALA A 308 -42.16 -1.48 5.60
N ASN A 309 -42.98 -2.21 6.37
CA ASN A 309 -44.36 -1.82 6.72
C ASN A 309 -45.22 -1.40 5.51
N GLY A 310 -45.12 -2.10 4.38
CA GLY A 310 -45.91 -1.81 3.17
C GLY A 310 -45.52 -0.52 2.43
N THR A 311 -44.47 0.18 2.87
CA THR A 311 -43.89 1.34 2.18
C THR A 311 -42.60 0.94 1.48
N THR A 312 -42.51 1.17 0.17
CA THR A 312 -41.27 1.00 -0.59
C THR A 312 -40.38 2.21 -0.35
N SER A 313 -39.23 2.01 0.28
CA SER A 313 -38.18 3.02 0.40
C SER A 313 -37.06 2.70 -0.59
N THR A 314 -36.77 3.64 -1.49
CA THR A 314 -35.65 3.54 -2.43
C THR A 314 -34.44 4.26 -1.85
N SER A 315 -33.38 3.51 -1.55
CA SER A 315 -32.08 4.06 -1.16
C SER A 315 -31.15 4.07 -2.36
N THR A 316 -30.34 5.11 -2.50
CA THR A 316 -29.31 5.21 -3.55
C THR A 316 -27.94 5.14 -2.91
N THR A 317 -27.17 4.09 -3.20
CA THR A 317 -25.78 3.92 -2.74
C THR A 317 -24.84 4.13 -3.91
N TYR A 318 -23.78 4.91 -3.72
CA TYR A 318 -22.76 5.13 -4.75
C TYR A 318 -21.61 4.14 -4.59
N ILE A 319 -21.24 3.48 -5.69
CA ILE A 319 -20.08 2.58 -5.76
C ILE A 319 -19.01 3.25 -6.62
N ASP A 320 -17.79 3.40 -6.08
CA ASP A 320 -16.63 3.88 -6.82
C ASP A 320 -16.19 2.82 -7.85
N THR A 321 -16.06 3.23 -9.11
CA THR A 321 -15.59 2.39 -10.23
C THR A 321 -14.41 3.04 -10.95
N GLY A 322 -13.66 2.27 -11.74
CA GLY A 322 -12.46 2.70 -12.43
C GLY A 322 -11.19 2.08 -11.86
N ILE A 323 -10.10 2.82 -11.87
CA ILE A 323 -8.78 2.35 -11.46
C ILE A 323 -8.44 2.90 -10.08
N LYS A 324 -8.23 1.99 -9.13
CA LYS A 324 -7.85 2.30 -7.75
C LYS A 324 -6.48 1.69 -7.48
N LEU A 325 -5.52 2.53 -7.16
CA LEU A 325 -4.17 2.13 -6.78
C LEU A 325 -3.92 2.60 -5.35
N THR A 326 -3.62 1.66 -4.46
CA THR A 326 -3.16 1.91 -3.10
C THR A 326 -1.74 1.37 -2.95
N TYR A 327 -0.87 2.15 -2.33
CA TYR A 327 0.56 1.92 -2.32
C TYR A 327 1.19 2.37 -1.01
N THR A 328 2.04 1.54 -0.41
CA THR A 328 2.88 1.90 0.76
C THR A 328 4.32 1.42 0.52
N PRO A 329 5.27 2.33 0.24
CA PRO A 329 6.67 1.97 0.02
C PRO A 329 7.51 1.97 1.29
N VAL A 330 8.58 1.18 1.24
CA VAL A 330 9.72 1.20 2.14
C VAL A 330 11.00 1.14 1.30
N VAL A 331 11.82 2.20 1.34
CA VAL A 331 13.15 2.23 0.72
C VAL A 331 14.16 1.60 1.68
N GLY A 332 14.81 0.53 1.22
CA GLY A 332 15.87 -0.16 1.95
C GLY A 332 17.21 0.59 1.90
N ALA A 333 18.12 0.23 2.81
CA ALA A 333 19.48 0.79 2.83
C ALA A 333 20.30 0.43 1.57
N ASP A 334 19.89 -0.62 0.85
CA ASP A 334 20.43 -1.05 -0.44
C ASP A 334 19.83 -0.31 -1.64
N GLY A 335 18.95 0.66 -1.41
CA GLY A 335 18.25 1.42 -2.44
C GLY A 335 17.11 0.66 -3.12
N GLN A 336 16.79 -0.57 -2.68
CA GLN A 336 15.63 -1.30 -3.19
C GLN A 336 14.33 -0.80 -2.56
N ILE A 337 13.28 -0.77 -3.36
CA ILE A 337 11.95 -0.33 -2.94
C ILE A 337 11.12 -1.58 -2.66
N THR A 338 10.73 -1.78 -1.41
CA THR A 338 9.73 -2.78 -1.03
C THR A 338 8.38 -2.10 -0.91
N ALA A 339 7.34 -2.61 -1.55
CA ALA A 339 6.03 -1.97 -1.57
C ALA A 339 4.90 -2.97 -1.36
N ASN A 340 3.96 -2.58 -0.49
CA ASN A 340 2.62 -3.17 -0.48
C ASN A 340 1.77 -2.45 -1.54
N VAL A 341 1.28 -3.19 -2.52
CA VAL A 341 0.57 -2.64 -3.67
C VAL A 341 -0.76 -3.36 -3.83
N ARG A 342 -1.85 -2.57 -3.85
CA ARG A 342 -3.19 -3.03 -4.19
C ARG A 342 -3.69 -2.25 -5.41
N THR A 343 -3.83 -2.93 -6.53
CA THR A 343 -4.39 -2.40 -7.77
C THR A 343 -5.73 -3.04 -8.05
N GLU A 344 -6.75 -2.22 -8.28
CA GLU A 344 -8.10 -2.65 -8.60
C GLU A 344 -8.56 -1.90 -9.86
N VAL A 345 -9.09 -2.64 -10.83
CA VAL A 345 -9.61 -2.12 -12.10
C VAL A 345 -11.04 -2.61 -12.21
N SER A 346 -11.99 -1.67 -12.22
CA SER A 346 -13.41 -1.97 -12.36
C SER A 346 -14.01 -1.26 -13.57
N THR A 347 -14.91 -1.96 -14.26
CA THR A 347 -15.63 -1.43 -15.43
C THR A 347 -17.13 -1.61 -15.20
N PRO A 348 -17.90 -0.51 -15.08
CA PRO A 348 -19.35 -0.58 -14.99
C PRO A 348 -19.97 -0.80 -16.37
N GLN A 349 -20.92 -1.71 -16.46
CA GLN A 349 -21.72 -1.97 -17.65
C GLN A 349 -23.21 -1.96 -17.28
N LEU A 350 -24.01 -1.14 -17.97
CA LEU A 350 -25.45 -1.16 -17.79
C LEU A 350 -26.02 -2.45 -18.40
N VAL A 351 -26.68 -3.25 -17.57
CA VAL A 351 -27.47 -4.41 -18.01
C VAL A 351 -28.88 -3.92 -18.29
N SER A 352 -29.19 -3.70 -19.57
CA SER A 352 -30.44 -3.08 -20.01
C SER A 352 -31.70 -3.81 -19.55
N ASP A 353 -31.66 -5.14 -19.48
CA ASP A 353 -32.81 -5.99 -19.14
C ASP A 353 -33.34 -5.73 -17.71
N ILE A 354 -32.42 -5.48 -16.77
CA ILE A 354 -32.75 -5.23 -15.35
C ILE A 354 -32.57 -3.75 -14.96
N LYS A 355 -32.15 -2.89 -15.90
CA LYS A 355 -31.83 -1.47 -15.66
C LYS A 355 -30.87 -1.25 -14.49
N GLN A 356 -29.91 -2.17 -14.30
CA GLN A 356 -28.91 -2.11 -13.23
C GLN A 356 -27.50 -2.20 -13.81
N TYR A 357 -26.52 -1.72 -13.05
CA TYR A 357 -25.11 -1.81 -13.44
C TYR A 357 -24.49 -3.12 -12.93
N GLN A 358 -23.87 -3.86 -13.84
CA GLN A 358 -22.91 -4.92 -13.52
C GLN A 358 -21.51 -4.29 -13.47
N ILE A 359 -20.78 -4.50 -12.38
CA ILE A 359 -19.41 -4.00 -12.23
C ILE A 359 -18.47 -5.19 -12.31
N THR A 360 -17.66 -5.25 -13.36
CA THR A 360 -16.61 -6.26 -13.48
C THR A 360 -15.35 -5.74 -12.83
N THR A 361 -14.88 -6.38 -11.75
CA THR A 361 -13.69 -5.97 -10.99
C THR A 361 -12.56 -6.96 -11.17
N ARG A 362 -11.34 -6.43 -11.32
CA ARG A 362 -10.09 -7.18 -11.36
C ARG A 362 -9.14 -6.57 -10.35
N GLU A 363 -8.60 -7.39 -9.48
CA GLU A 363 -7.81 -6.94 -8.34
C GLU A 363 -6.53 -7.76 -8.21
N ALA A 364 -5.45 -7.08 -7.85
CA ALA A 364 -4.19 -7.69 -7.44
C ALA A 364 -3.68 -6.99 -6.18
N GLU A 365 -3.38 -7.77 -5.15
CA GLU A 365 -2.76 -7.33 -3.91
C GLU A 365 -1.47 -8.11 -3.71
N THR A 366 -0.34 -7.42 -3.58
CA THR A 366 0.97 -8.07 -3.50
C THR A 366 1.98 -7.25 -2.70
N ASN A 367 2.98 -7.93 -2.14
CA ASN A 367 4.14 -7.31 -1.53
C ASN A 367 5.35 -7.60 -2.42
N VAL A 368 5.89 -6.55 -3.03
CA VAL A 368 6.90 -6.65 -4.07
C VAL A 368 8.16 -5.89 -3.70
N ARG A 369 9.31 -6.35 -4.19
CA ARG A 369 10.59 -5.64 -4.07
C ARG A 369 11.16 -5.44 -5.47
N MET A 370 11.53 -4.20 -5.79
CA MET A 370 12.07 -3.81 -7.08
C MET A 370 13.20 -2.79 -6.89
N LYS A 371 14.12 -2.71 -7.85
CA LYS A 371 15.14 -1.65 -7.88
C LYS A 371 14.51 -0.33 -8.34
N ASP A 372 15.21 0.77 -8.06
CA ASP A 372 14.84 2.09 -8.58
C ASP A 372 14.77 2.07 -10.12
N GLY A 373 13.61 2.47 -10.66
CA GLY A 373 13.29 2.47 -12.09
C GLY A 373 13.07 1.11 -12.74
N GLU A 374 13.09 0.02 -11.97
CA GLU A 374 12.78 -1.31 -12.50
C GLU A 374 11.27 -1.50 -12.67
N THR A 375 10.87 -1.99 -13.84
CA THR A 375 9.49 -2.37 -14.13
C THR A 375 9.29 -3.85 -13.85
N MET A 376 8.32 -4.20 -13.01
CA MET A 376 7.94 -5.58 -12.73
C MET A 376 6.49 -5.86 -13.10
N VAL A 377 6.22 -7.09 -13.58
CA VAL A 377 4.86 -7.59 -13.80
C VAL A 377 4.35 -8.23 -12.52
N ILE A 378 3.21 -7.76 -12.01
CA ILE A 378 2.63 -8.27 -10.75
C ILE A 378 1.44 -9.21 -10.96
N GLY A 379 0.88 -9.25 -12.16
CA GLY A 379 -0.27 -10.11 -12.45
C GLY A 379 -0.63 -10.13 -13.93
N GLY A 380 -1.16 -11.28 -14.35
CA GLY A 380 -1.67 -11.56 -15.69
C GLY A 380 -2.90 -12.45 -15.61
N LEU A 381 -4.01 -12.07 -16.26
CA LEU A 381 -5.18 -12.94 -16.43
C LEU A 381 -5.46 -13.10 -17.92
N ILE A 382 -5.41 -14.35 -18.40
CA ILE A 382 -5.75 -14.73 -19.77
C ILE A 382 -7.11 -15.43 -19.73
N GLY A 383 -8.09 -14.87 -20.42
CA GLY A 383 -9.37 -15.50 -20.69
C GLY A 383 -9.51 -15.78 -22.18
N SER A 384 -9.74 -17.03 -22.55
CA SER A 384 -10.01 -17.43 -23.93
C SER A 384 -11.35 -18.15 -24.00
N GLN A 385 -12.18 -17.75 -24.96
CA GLN A 385 -13.43 -18.41 -25.27
C GLN A 385 -13.46 -18.69 -26.77
N GLU A 386 -13.62 -19.95 -27.11
CA GLU A 386 -13.89 -20.39 -28.48
C GLU A 386 -15.29 -20.98 -28.56
N SER A 387 -15.99 -20.70 -29.65
CA SER A 387 -17.26 -21.31 -29.99
C SER A 387 -17.27 -21.68 -31.47
N LYS A 388 -17.72 -22.90 -31.73
CA LYS A 388 -17.86 -23.45 -33.08
C LYS A 388 -19.29 -23.94 -33.26
N THR A 389 -20.04 -23.24 -34.09
CA THR A 389 -21.42 -23.60 -34.43
C THR A 389 -21.46 -24.12 -35.86
N ILE A 390 -22.01 -25.33 -36.04
CA ILE A 390 -22.24 -25.91 -37.36
C ILE A 390 -23.75 -26.04 -37.55
N THR A 391 -24.29 -25.29 -38.50
CA THR A 391 -25.66 -25.45 -38.97
C THR A 391 -25.61 -26.23 -40.27
N LYS A 392 -26.34 -27.34 -40.39
CA LYS A 392 -26.34 -28.17 -41.58
C LYS A 392 -27.73 -28.67 -41.93
N VAL A 393 -27.95 -28.95 -43.21
CA VAL A 393 -29.13 -29.71 -43.65
C VAL A 393 -28.93 -31.18 -43.27
N PRO A 394 -29.89 -31.83 -42.58
CA PRO A 394 -29.82 -33.26 -42.27
C PRO A 394 -29.57 -34.10 -43.54
N PHE A 395 -28.81 -35.19 -43.41
CA PHE A 395 -28.34 -36.07 -44.51
C PHE A 395 -27.39 -35.41 -45.52
N LEU A 396 -27.80 -34.30 -46.17
CA LEU A 396 -27.03 -33.65 -47.24
C LEU A 396 -25.74 -33.00 -46.72
N GLY A 397 -25.74 -32.48 -45.50
CA GLY A 397 -24.56 -31.87 -44.87
C GLY A 397 -23.44 -32.85 -44.53
N ASP A 398 -23.73 -34.15 -44.49
CA ASP A 398 -22.78 -35.21 -44.13
C ASP A 398 -22.21 -35.97 -45.35
N LEU A 399 -22.65 -35.62 -46.57
CA LEU A 399 -22.13 -36.23 -47.79
C LEU A 399 -20.63 -35.93 -47.97
N PRO A 400 -19.81 -36.91 -48.38
CA PRO A 400 -18.42 -36.67 -48.73
C PRO A 400 -18.36 -35.70 -49.92
N ILE A 401 -17.39 -34.78 -49.90
CA ILE A 401 -17.12 -33.75 -50.93
C ILE A 401 -18.22 -32.67 -51.01
N LEU A 402 -19.50 -33.04 -51.17
CA LEU A 402 -20.62 -32.12 -51.40
C LEU A 402 -21.24 -31.53 -50.12
N GLY A 403 -21.04 -32.14 -48.96
CA GLY A 403 -21.66 -31.68 -47.71
C GLY A 403 -21.25 -30.26 -47.27
N SER A 404 -20.16 -29.72 -47.83
CA SER A 404 -19.73 -28.32 -47.62
C SER A 404 -20.72 -27.28 -48.16
N LEU A 405 -21.48 -27.60 -49.21
CA LEU A 405 -22.52 -26.73 -49.78
C LEU A 405 -23.81 -26.73 -48.95
N PHE A 406 -23.97 -27.71 -48.07
CA PHE A 406 -25.17 -27.92 -47.24
C PHE A 406 -24.92 -27.64 -45.76
N LYS A 407 -23.84 -26.93 -45.45
CA LYS A 407 -23.52 -26.50 -44.08
C LYS A 407 -22.99 -25.07 -44.04
N SER A 408 -23.25 -24.40 -42.92
CA SER A 408 -22.67 -23.13 -42.53
C SER A 408 -21.87 -23.35 -41.25
N VAL A 409 -20.60 -22.94 -41.24
CA VAL A 409 -19.72 -23.05 -40.09
C VAL A 409 -19.41 -21.64 -39.59
N SER A 410 -19.79 -21.39 -38.34
CA SER A 410 -19.45 -20.18 -37.60
C SER A 410 -18.41 -20.51 -36.55
N ASN A 411 -17.21 -19.93 -36.68
CA ASN A 411 -16.17 -19.99 -35.67
C ASN A 411 -16.01 -18.60 -35.05
N THR A 412 -16.26 -18.49 -33.76
CA THR A 412 -16.02 -17.27 -32.98
C THR A 412 -14.98 -17.54 -31.92
N GLY A 413 -13.96 -16.68 -31.84
CA GLY A 413 -12.92 -16.72 -30.83
C GLY A 413 -12.77 -15.35 -30.20
N SER A 414 -12.75 -15.30 -28.87
CA SER A 414 -12.44 -14.09 -28.11
C SER A 414 -11.38 -14.41 -27.06
N GLU A 415 -10.29 -13.67 -27.11
CA GLU A 415 -9.18 -13.75 -26.17
C GLU A 415 -9.03 -12.39 -25.48
N SER A 416 -8.90 -12.40 -24.16
CA SER A 416 -8.72 -11.21 -23.35
C SER A 416 -7.55 -11.45 -22.40
N GLU A 417 -6.56 -10.57 -22.45
CA GLU A 417 -5.40 -10.60 -21.58
C GLU A 417 -5.28 -9.26 -20.85
N ILE A 418 -5.08 -9.29 -19.53
CA ILE A 418 -4.80 -8.10 -18.75
C ILE A 418 -3.50 -8.31 -18.00
N VAL A 419 -2.57 -7.38 -18.20
CA VAL A 419 -1.25 -7.38 -17.56
C VAL A 419 -1.07 -6.07 -16.78
N ILE A 420 -0.63 -6.18 -15.53
CA ILE A 420 -0.35 -5.05 -14.66
C ILE A 420 1.15 -4.95 -14.44
N PHE A 421 1.72 -3.83 -14.89
CA PHE A 421 3.13 -3.48 -14.68
C PHE A 421 3.23 -2.44 -13.58
N LEU A 422 4.23 -2.56 -12.72
CA LEU A 422 4.59 -1.57 -11.72
C LEU A 422 6.01 -1.08 -11.96
N THR A 423 6.22 0.23 -11.85
CA THR A 423 7.55 0.85 -11.86
C THR A 423 7.62 1.84 -10.71
N ALA A 424 8.66 1.77 -9.90
CA ALA A 424 8.85 2.70 -8.78
C ALA A 424 10.13 3.51 -8.95
N HIS A 425 10.08 4.80 -8.58
CA HIS A 425 11.21 5.71 -8.64
C HIS A 425 11.43 6.39 -7.29
N VAL A 426 12.66 6.39 -6.78
CA VAL A 426 13.04 7.20 -5.62
C VAL A 426 13.33 8.62 -6.08
N LEU A 427 12.58 9.59 -5.54
CA LEU A 427 12.79 11.00 -5.77
C LEU A 427 13.67 11.57 -4.64
N GLN A 428 14.77 12.21 -5.01
CA GLN A 428 15.79 12.73 -4.08
C GLN A 428 15.44 14.10 -3.47
#